data_AF-A0A931ADR2-F1
#
_entry.id   AF-A0A931ADR2-F1
#
_cell.length_a   1.000
_cell.length_b   1.000
_cell.length_c   1.000
_cell.angle_alpha   90.00
_cell.angle_beta   90.00
_cell.angle_gamma   90.00
#
_symmetry.space_group_name_H-M   'P 1'
#
loop_
_entity.id
_entity.type
_entity.pdbx_description
1 polymer ?
#
loop_
_entity_poly.entity_id
_entity_poly.type
_entity_poly.pdbx_seq_one_letter_code
_entity_poly.pdbx_strand_id
1 'polypeptide(L)'
;MADAWVLHPDYRTPPVPTGTGVDPGPWRHPDGGQIMNGTYERPLPDHQVEVVTIWYGYALSHWRGPRMPRFSSPMVSAWNPVLAQGLAVEPGTPTPYRDALWCDRWIAEALLYGRKPYGAFTLPVEETLRWFGKSGGSGLVYHAETSGELIRVVAGTSERYAHLFDLDALIADYRDALPPELAEPEAAALEEHRGHSPALHYILSDGAEARFAQAPLSVRGLTLGYPPRETAARIAAAAALS
;
A
#
# COMPACT_ATOMS: atom_id res chain seq x y z
N MET A 1 27.52 -8.36 9.99
CA MET A 1 27.01 -6.98 9.79
C MET A 1 25.50 -7.04 9.61
N ALA A 2 24.74 -7.46 10.63
CA ALA A 2 23.31 -7.74 10.55
C ALA A 2 22.42 -6.70 11.30
N ASP A 3 23.01 -5.63 11.82
CA ASP A 3 22.34 -4.75 12.78
C ASP A 3 22.03 -3.33 12.27
N ALA A 4 22.49 -2.97 11.07
CA ALA A 4 22.29 -1.63 10.53
C ALA A 4 20.91 -1.52 9.88
N TRP A 5 20.09 -0.60 10.38
CA TRP A 5 18.87 -0.16 9.71
C TRP A 5 19.24 0.69 8.50
N VAL A 6 18.60 0.42 7.36
CA VAL A 6 18.74 1.16 6.12
C VAL A 6 17.45 1.93 5.89
N LEU A 7 17.53 3.26 5.82
CA LEU A 7 16.42 4.10 5.42
C LEU A 7 16.15 3.94 3.92
N HIS A 8 14.91 3.67 3.57
CA HIS A 8 14.38 3.73 2.21
C HIS A 8 13.60 5.05 2.06
N PRO A 9 14.19 6.08 1.42
CA PRO A 9 13.51 7.34 1.25
C PRO A 9 12.24 7.18 0.42
N ASP A 10 11.13 7.69 0.94
CA ASP A 10 9.86 7.76 0.23
C ASP A 10 9.27 9.14 0.45
N TYR A 11 8.97 9.86 -0.62
CA TYR A 11 8.39 11.19 -0.58
C TYR A 11 6.97 11.21 0.01
N ARG A 12 6.33 10.04 0.16
CA ARG A 12 5.06 9.88 0.90
C ARG A 12 5.21 9.97 2.40
N THR A 13 6.44 9.87 2.93
CA THR A 13 6.71 9.94 4.36
C THR A 13 6.12 11.22 4.92
N PRO A 14 5.15 11.16 5.85
CA PRO A 14 4.54 12.36 6.41
C PRO A 14 5.59 13.23 7.13
N PRO A 15 5.44 14.56 7.09
CA PRO A 15 6.34 15.44 7.81
C PRO A 15 6.25 15.18 9.32
N VAL A 16 7.37 15.38 10.01
CA VAL A 16 7.42 15.35 11.47
C VAL A 16 6.71 16.58 12.05
N PRO A 17 6.08 16.49 13.23
CA PRO A 17 5.43 17.63 13.86
C PRO A 17 6.45 18.75 14.18
N THR A 18 6.09 19.99 13.84
CA THR A 18 6.86 21.20 14.20
C THR A 18 6.06 22.01 15.22
N GLY A 19 6.59 22.18 16.44
CA GLY A 19 5.87 22.87 17.51
C GLY A 19 5.08 21.93 18.42
N THR A 20 4.94 22.36 19.67
CA THR A 20 4.83 21.55 20.89
C THR A 20 3.53 20.75 21.03
N GLY A 21 3.66 19.46 21.32
CA GLY A 21 2.58 18.66 21.93
C GLY A 21 2.77 17.15 21.78
N VAL A 22 3.50 16.70 20.76
CA VAL A 22 3.81 15.28 20.55
C VAL A 22 5.26 15.04 20.90
N ASP A 23 5.50 14.24 21.95
CA ASP A 23 6.83 13.73 22.25
C ASP A 23 7.24 12.69 21.19
N PRO A 24 8.53 12.57 20.85
CA PRO A 24 8.95 11.53 19.92
C PRO A 24 8.77 10.14 20.54
N GLY A 25 8.28 9.19 19.75
CA GLY A 25 8.14 7.79 20.19
C GLY A 25 9.48 7.13 20.53
N PRO A 26 9.54 5.84 20.90
CA PRO A 26 10.78 5.22 21.39
C PRO A 26 11.79 4.87 20.28
N TRP A 27 11.38 4.80 19.01
CA TRP A 27 12.26 4.32 17.94
C TRP A 27 13.34 5.34 17.56
N ARG A 28 14.60 4.89 17.60
CA ARG A 28 15.80 5.68 17.31
C ARG A 28 16.75 4.91 16.41
N HIS A 29 17.42 5.62 15.50
CA HIS A 29 18.46 5.02 14.68
C HIS A 29 19.64 4.59 15.58
N PRO A 30 20.17 3.36 15.44
CA PRO A 30 21.24 2.87 16.32
C PRO A 30 22.52 3.70 16.18
N ASP A 31 22.85 4.15 14.97
CA ASP A 31 24.09 4.88 14.66
C ASP A 31 24.01 6.39 14.91
N GLY A 32 23.44 6.80 16.05
CA GLY A 32 23.42 8.22 16.43
C GLY A 32 22.17 8.68 17.14
N GLY A 33 21.24 7.79 17.45
CA GLY A 33 20.09 8.10 18.29
C GLY A 33 19.13 9.11 17.67
N GLN A 34 19.15 9.32 16.35
CA GLN A 34 18.19 10.21 15.70
C GLN A 34 16.80 9.59 15.72
N ILE A 35 15.76 10.42 15.83
CA ILE A 35 14.36 9.96 15.75
C ILE A 35 14.12 9.39 14.35
N MET A 36 13.65 8.14 14.30
CA MET A 36 13.34 7.48 13.04
C MET A 36 12.05 8.05 12.44
N ASN A 37 12.06 8.36 11.14
CA ASN A 37 10.90 8.82 10.38
C ASN A 37 11.04 8.40 8.91
N GLY A 38 10.25 7.44 8.46
CA GLY A 38 10.41 6.80 7.16
C GLY A 38 10.18 5.29 7.21
N THR A 39 10.52 4.62 6.12
CA THR A 39 10.56 3.15 6.05
C THR A 39 11.99 2.68 6.23
N TYR A 40 12.23 1.85 7.23
CA TYR A 40 13.56 1.33 7.56
C TYR A 40 13.57 -0.17 7.42
N GLU A 41 14.58 -0.71 6.74
CA GLU A 41 14.78 -2.14 6.54
C GLU A 41 16.08 -2.57 7.21
N ARG A 42 16.12 -3.77 7.78
CA ARG A 42 17.38 -4.44 8.09
C ARG A 42 17.36 -5.89 7.59
N PRO A 43 18.49 -6.40 7.09
CA PRO A 43 18.61 -7.80 6.75
C PRO A 43 18.56 -8.66 8.01
N LEU A 44 17.86 -9.79 7.92
CA LEU A 44 17.86 -10.84 8.92
C LEU A 44 18.58 -12.08 8.34
N PRO A 45 18.91 -13.09 9.17
CA PRO A 45 19.35 -14.39 8.69
C PRO A 45 18.34 -15.04 7.72
N ASP A 46 18.76 -16.08 7.01
CA ASP A 46 17.90 -16.93 6.17
C ASP A 46 17.12 -16.18 5.07
N HIS A 47 17.78 -15.20 4.43
CA HIS A 47 17.21 -14.37 3.36
C HIS A 47 15.94 -13.60 3.76
N GLN A 48 15.76 -13.35 5.07
CA GLN A 48 14.68 -12.54 5.60
C GLN A 48 15.10 -11.06 5.72
N VAL A 49 14.11 -10.19 5.82
CA VAL A 49 14.25 -8.79 6.18
C VAL A 49 13.21 -8.43 7.22
N GLU A 50 13.59 -7.52 8.11
CA GLU A 50 12.64 -6.81 8.95
C GLU A 50 12.51 -5.41 8.42
N VAL A 51 11.29 -4.90 8.37
CA VAL A 51 11.07 -3.53 7.98
C VAL A 51 10.01 -2.90 8.88
N VAL A 52 10.22 -1.63 9.19
CA VAL A 52 9.34 -0.84 10.04
C VAL A 52 9.05 0.46 9.32
N THR A 53 7.76 0.82 9.24
CA THR A 53 7.35 2.15 8.81
C THR A 53 7.05 2.97 10.04
N ILE A 54 7.79 4.06 10.22
CA ILE A 54 7.84 4.84 11.45
C ILE A 54 7.50 6.29 11.12
N TRP A 55 6.61 6.89 11.91
CA TRP A 55 6.39 8.33 11.91
C TRP A 55 6.83 8.91 13.26
N TYR A 56 7.79 9.82 13.23
CA TYR A 56 8.28 10.53 14.42
C TYR A 56 8.58 9.62 15.64
N GLY A 57 9.27 8.50 15.40
CA GLY A 57 9.64 7.52 16.43
C GLY A 57 8.52 6.55 16.85
N TYR A 58 7.31 6.67 16.27
CA TYR A 58 6.20 5.74 16.46
C TYR A 58 6.10 4.77 15.29
N ALA A 59 6.21 3.47 15.56
CA ALA A 59 5.97 2.47 14.54
C ALA A 59 4.48 2.49 14.16
N LEU A 60 4.20 2.53 12.86
CA LEU A 60 2.85 2.45 12.29
C LEU A 60 2.61 1.10 11.61
N SER A 61 3.68 0.47 11.13
CA SER A 61 3.67 -0.87 10.57
C SER A 61 5.00 -1.54 10.84
N HIS A 62 4.98 -2.84 11.08
CA HIS A 62 6.15 -3.66 11.37
C HIS A 62 5.96 -5.04 10.76
N TRP A 63 6.87 -5.44 9.89
CA TRP A 63 6.82 -6.75 9.26
C TRP A 63 8.18 -7.43 9.22
N ARG A 64 8.12 -8.77 9.15
CA ARG A 64 9.25 -9.65 8.88
C ARG A 64 8.85 -10.58 7.76
N GLY A 65 9.73 -10.77 6.79
CA GLY A 65 9.44 -11.62 5.66
C GLY A 65 10.63 -11.75 4.71
N PRO A 66 10.45 -12.47 3.60
CA PRO A 66 11.52 -12.70 2.64
C PRO A 66 11.97 -11.39 2.00
N ARG A 67 13.25 -11.33 1.61
CA ARG A 67 13.86 -10.18 0.94
C ARG A 67 13.34 -10.05 -0.50
N MET A 68 12.26 -9.29 -0.68
CA MET A 68 11.63 -8.99 -1.97
C MET A 68 11.05 -7.55 -1.96
N PRO A 69 10.74 -6.92 -3.11
CA PRO A 69 10.85 -7.43 -4.49
C PRO A 69 12.15 -7.09 -5.22
N ARG A 70 12.39 -7.81 -6.31
CA ARG A 70 13.40 -7.51 -7.35
C ARG A 70 13.02 -6.30 -8.22
N PHE A 71 11.74 -5.92 -8.26
CA PHE A 71 11.23 -4.80 -9.05
C PHE A 71 10.93 -3.55 -8.22
N SER A 72 10.88 -2.39 -8.89
CA SER A 72 10.43 -1.12 -8.31
C SER A 72 9.29 -0.57 -9.15
N SER A 73 8.22 -0.10 -8.50
CA SER A 73 7.17 0.68 -9.15
C SER A 73 6.87 1.90 -8.29
N PRO A 74 6.70 3.08 -8.88
CA PRO A 74 6.25 4.26 -8.12
C PRO A 74 4.85 4.06 -7.55
N MET A 75 4.08 3.05 -7.94
CA MET A 75 2.76 2.74 -7.39
C MET A 75 2.79 1.84 -6.15
N VAL A 76 3.97 1.31 -5.78
CA VAL A 76 4.14 0.38 -4.67
C VAL A 76 4.96 1.04 -3.58
N SER A 77 4.44 1.05 -2.34
CA SER A 77 5.11 1.65 -1.19
C SER A 77 4.60 1.06 0.12
N ALA A 78 5.48 0.94 1.10
CA ALA A 78 5.10 0.58 2.48
C ALA A 78 4.20 1.63 3.14
N TRP A 79 4.21 2.87 2.63
CA TRP A 79 3.27 3.90 3.07
C TRP A 79 1.86 3.70 2.51
N ASN A 80 1.69 2.97 1.41
CA ASN A 80 0.37 2.78 0.81
C ASN A 80 -0.64 2.04 1.70
N PRO A 81 -0.31 0.94 2.40
CA PRO A 81 -1.21 0.36 3.39
C PRO A 81 -1.37 1.24 4.63
N VAL A 82 -0.28 1.85 5.12
CA VAL A 82 -0.29 2.70 6.32
C VAL A 82 -1.23 3.90 6.14
N LEU A 83 -1.06 4.67 5.06
CA LEU A 83 -1.79 5.91 4.81
C LEU A 83 -3.21 5.67 4.31
N ALA A 84 -3.48 4.54 3.66
CA ALA A 84 -4.84 4.18 3.22
C ALA A 84 -5.72 3.62 4.35
N GLN A 85 -5.12 2.96 5.35
CA GLN A 85 -5.87 2.32 6.44
C GLN A 85 -5.84 3.10 7.75
N GLY A 86 -5.09 4.20 7.82
CA GLY A 86 -4.95 4.96 9.07
C GLY A 86 -4.31 4.14 10.18
N LEU A 87 -3.32 3.29 9.86
CA LEU A 87 -2.75 2.35 10.83
C LEU A 87 -2.10 3.09 12.01
N ALA A 88 -2.42 2.61 13.22
CA ALA A 88 -1.72 2.89 14.47
C ALA A 88 -1.47 1.55 15.17
N VAL A 89 -0.24 1.33 15.66
CA VAL A 89 0.11 0.04 16.31
C VAL A 89 -0.67 -0.16 17.62
N GLU A 90 -0.91 0.91 18.38
CA GLU A 90 -1.70 0.87 19.61
C GLU A 90 -2.72 2.02 19.66
N PRO A 91 -3.93 1.78 20.21
CA PRO A 91 -4.90 2.84 20.46
C PRO A 91 -4.27 4.01 21.24
N GLY A 92 -4.43 5.24 20.74
CA GLY A 92 -3.88 6.44 21.37
C GLY A 92 -2.42 6.76 21.01
N THR A 93 -1.75 5.92 20.21
CA THR A 93 -0.44 6.28 19.62
C THR A 93 -0.60 7.53 18.77
N PRO A 94 0.26 8.55 18.90
CA PRO A 94 0.26 9.70 17.99
C PRO A 94 0.41 9.26 16.54
N THR A 95 -0.38 9.85 15.65
CA THR A 95 -0.38 9.55 14.21
C THR A 95 -0.31 10.82 13.36
N PRO A 96 0.13 10.72 12.09
CA PRO A 96 0.08 11.85 11.16
C PRO A 96 -1.33 12.18 10.66
N TYR A 97 -2.35 11.39 11.04
CA TYR A 97 -3.71 11.52 10.52
C TYR A 97 -4.45 12.64 11.24
N ARG A 98 -4.90 13.65 10.50
CA ARG A 98 -5.42 14.91 11.09
C ARG A 98 -6.91 14.86 11.44
N ASP A 99 -7.68 14.08 10.70
CA ASP A 99 -9.13 13.96 10.86
C ASP A 99 -9.65 12.65 10.26
N ALA A 100 -10.96 12.41 10.42
CA ALA A 100 -11.61 11.19 9.95
C ALA A 100 -11.59 10.98 8.43
N LEU A 101 -11.37 12.04 7.63
CA LEU A 101 -11.33 11.99 6.16
C LEU A 101 -9.90 11.99 5.62
N TRP A 102 -8.89 11.95 6.49
CA TRP A 102 -7.49 12.02 6.10
C TRP A 102 -7.12 10.91 5.11
N CYS A 103 -7.50 9.68 5.41
CA CYS A 103 -7.21 8.51 4.58
C CYS A 103 -7.89 8.64 3.20
N ASP A 104 -9.15 9.07 3.15
CA ASP A 104 -9.89 9.30 1.91
C ASP A 104 -9.23 10.36 1.04
N ARG A 105 -8.83 11.49 1.63
CA ARG A 105 -8.12 12.57 0.92
C ARG A 105 -6.77 12.09 0.39
N TRP A 106 -6.05 11.31 1.20
CA TRP A 106 -4.77 10.76 0.79
C TRP A 106 -4.93 9.75 -0.36
N ILE A 107 -5.92 8.86 -0.32
CA ILE A 107 -6.22 7.91 -1.41
C ILE A 107 -6.56 8.68 -2.70
N ALA A 108 -7.44 9.68 -2.61
CA ALA A 108 -7.85 10.51 -3.73
C ALA A 108 -6.62 11.20 -4.37
N GLU A 109 -5.74 11.79 -3.56
CA GLU A 109 -4.50 12.41 -4.04
C GLU A 109 -3.52 11.38 -4.62
N ALA A 110 -3.34 10.24 -3.96
CA ALA A 110 -2.45 9.19 -4.39
C ALA A 110 -2.82 8.65 -5.78
N LEU A 111 -4.11 8.54 -6.08
CA LEU A 111 -4.59 8.13 -7.40
C LEU A 111 -4.26 9.18 -8.48
N LEU A 112 -4.48 10.47 -8.21
CA LEU A 112 -4.20 11.54 -9.18
C LEU A 112 -2.73 11.59 -9.61
N TYR A 113 -1.82 11.31 -8.68
CA TYR A 113 -0.38 11.38 -8.93
C TYR A 113 0.27 10.02 -9.21
N GLY A 114 -0.52 8.99 -9.55
CA GLY A 114 0.01 7.66 -9.91
C GLY A 114 0.81 7.00 -8.78
N ARG A 115 0.44 7.25 -7.52
CA ARG A 115 1.10 6.69 -6.32
C ARG A 115 0.46 5.38 -5.87
N LYS A 116 -0.76 5.11 -6.32
CA LYS A 116 -1.52 3.87 -6.16
C LYS A 116 -2.28 3.56 -7.45
N PRO A 117 -2.48 2.28 -7.80
CA PRO A 117 -3.16 1.92 -9.04
C PRO A 117 -4.68 1.86 -8.87
N TYR A 118 -5.20 1.68 -7.64
CA TYR A 118 -6.62 1.60 -7.32
C TYR A 118 -6.89 2.01 -5.87
N GLY A 119 -8.10 2.53 -5.61
CA GLY A 119 -8.59 2.84 -4.28
C GLY A 119 -10.05 3.28 -4.26
N ALA A 120 -10.67 3.18 -3.10
CA ALA A 120 -11.97 3.75 -2.82
C ALA A 120 -11.81 4.87 -1.78
N PHE A 121 -12.53 5.97 -1.95
CA PHE A 121 -12.54 7.09 -1.02
C PHE A 121 -13.92 7.75 -0.95
N THR A 122 -14.24 8.37 0.18
CA THR A 122 -15.50 9.09 0.41
C THR A 122 -15.20 10.50 0.87
N LEU A 123 -15.62 11.51 0.09
CA LEU A 123 -15.30 12.92 0.36
C LEU A 123 -16.55 13.81 0.25
N PRO A 124 -16.53 15.01 0.85
CA PRO A 124 -17.56 16.03 0.62
C PRO A 124 -17.72 16.36 -0.87
N VAL A 125 -18.93 16.76 -1.27
CA VAL A 125 -19.26 17.08 -2.68
C VAL A 125 -18.24 18.03 -3.32
N GLU A 126 -17.89 19.13 -2.64
CA GLU A 126 -16.96 20.12 -3.19
C GLU A 126 -15.54 19.57 -3.40
N GLU A 127 -15.03 18.75 -2.47
CA GLU A 127 -13.72 18.09 -2.61
C GLU A 127 -13.74 17.08 -3.76
N THR A 128 -14.85 16.34 -3.90
CA THR A 128 -15.02 15.35 -4.97
C THR A 128 -15.11 16.01 -6.35
N LEU A 129 -15.87 17.09 -6.50
CA LEU A 129 -15.95 17.83 -7.77
C LEU A 129 -14.59 18.41 -8.18
N ARG A 130 -13.82 18.93 -7.21
CA ARG A 130 -12.43 19.36 -7.45
C ARG A 130 -11.54 18.20 -7.89
N TRP A 131 -11.73 17.02 -7.32
CA TRP A 131 -11.00 15.81 -7.73
C TRP A 131 -11.37 15.40 -9.17
N PHE A 132 -12.65 15.40 -9.55
CA PHE A 132 -13.09 15.13 -10.93
C PHE A 132 -12.47 16.11 -11.93
N GLY A 133 -12.40 17.39 -11.59
CA GLY A 133 -11.74 18.39 -12.42
C GLY A 133 -10.25 18.12 -12.65
N LYS A 134 -9.57 17.52 -11.65
CA LYS A 134 -8.14 17.17 -11.72
C LYS A 134 -7.86 15.80 -12.32
N SER A 135 -8.82 14.88 -12.32
CA SER A 135 -8.63 13.53 -12.85
C SER A 135 -8.68 13.46 -14.38
N GLY A 136 -9.11 14.53 -15.06
CA GLY A 136 -9.04 14.64 -16.51
C GLY A 136 -7.62 14.45 -17.02
N GLY A 137 -7.42 13.44 -17.89
CA GLY A 137 -6.12 13.15 -18.50
C GLY A 137 -5.16 12.29 -17.67
N SER A 138 -5.54 11.84 -16.46
CA SER A 138 -4.68 10.98 -15.62
C SER A 138 -4.80 9.48 -15.89
N GLY A 139 -5.57 9.07 -16.91
CA GLY A 139 -5.79 7.65 -17.25
C GLY A 139 -6.64 6.89 -16.22
N LEU A 140 -7.25 7.60 -15.27
CA LEU A 140 -8.14 7.03 -14.26
C LEU A 140 -9.53 6.79 -14.82
N VAL A 141 -10.11 5.68 -14.38
CA VAL A 141 -11.52 5.32 -14.57
C VAL A 141 -12.12 5.18 -13.18
N TYR A 142 -13.35 5.68 -13.00
CA TYR A 142 -14.00 5.70 -11.70
C TYR A 142 -15.51 5.50 -11.79
N HIS A 143 -16.07 4.99 -10.70
CA HIS A 143 -17.49 4.96 -10.40
C HIS A 143 -17.74 5.84 -9.17
N ALA A 144 -18.84 6.59 -9.16
CA ALA A 144 -19.18 7.49 -8.08
C ALA A 144 -20.66 7.35 -7.71
N GLU A 145 -20.93 7.31 -6.41
CA GLU A 145 -22.28 7.21 -5.84
C GLU A 145 -22.44 8.21 -4.70
N THR A 146 -23.63 8.80 -4.59
CA THR A 146 -23.96 9.72 -3.50
C THR A 146 -24.26 8.93 -2.22
N SER A 147 -23.65 9.33 -1.11
CA SER A 147 -23.87 8.79 0.23
C SER A 147 -24.17 9.96 1.19
N GLY A 148 -25.42 10.43 1.18
CA GLY A 148 -25.83 11.62 1.94
C GLY A 148 -25.15 12.88 1.39
N GLU A 149 -24.43 13.61 2.26
CA GLU A 149 -23.65 14.80 1.88
C GLU A 149 -22.24 14.47 1.33
N LEU A 150 -21.89 13.19 1.26
CA LEU A 150 -20.63 12.70 0.75
C LEU A 150 -20.81 12.01 -0.59
N ILE A 151 -19.74 11.95 -1.38
CA ILE A 151 -19.68 11.14 -2.59
C ILE A 151 -18.62 10.08 -2.37
N ARG A 152 -19.04 8.83 -2.51
CA ARG A 152 -18.13 7.69 -2.52
C ARG A 152 -17.66 7.46 -3.95
N VAL A 153 -16.36 7.34 -4.13
CA VAL A 153 -15.70 7.12 -5.41
C VAL A 153 -14.83 5.88 -5.31
N VAL A 154 -14.98 4.98 -6.28
CA VAL A 154 -14.03 3.89 -6.52
C VAL A 154 -13.32 4.21 -7.82
N ALA A 155 -11.99 4.28 -7.79
CA ALA A 155 -11.18 4.74 -8.90
C ALA A 155 -9.91 3.87 -9.07
N GLY A 156 -9.46 3.74 -10.31
CA GLY A 156 -8.26 3.00 -10.64
C GLY A 156 -7.74 3.32 -12.04
N THR A 157 -6.53 2.85 -12.32
CA THR A 157 -5.91 3.02 -13.64
C THR A 157 -6.54 2.09 -14.68
N SER A 158 -6.74 2.63 -15.88
CA SER A 158 -7.17 1.88 -17.08
C SER A 158 -6.04 1.08 -17.72
N GLU A 159 -4.81 1.27 -17.28
CA GLU A 159 -3.64 0.55 -17.79
C GLU A 159 -3.60 -0.91 -17.31
N ARG A 160 -2.95 -1.78 -18.11
CA ARG A 160 -2.88 -3.22 -17.84
C ARG A 160 -1.81 -3.53 -16.80
N TYR A 161 -2.01 -4.58 -15.98
CA TYR A 161 -1.02 -5.01 -14.98
C TYR A 161 0.38 -5.22 -15.58
N ALA A 162 0.48 -5.82 -16.77
CA ALA A 162 1.75 -6.06 -17.45
C ALA A 162 2.55 -4.78 -17.80
N HIS A 163 1.87 -3.63 -17.90
CA HIS A 163 2.53 -2.35 -18.19
C HIS A 163 2.83 -1.57 -16.91
N LEU A 164 2.06 -1.81 -15.85
CA LEU A 164 2.23 -1.16 -14.55
C LEU A 164 3.32 -1.79 -13.69
N PHE A 165 3.54 -3.10 -13.86
CA PHE A 165 4.39 -3.91 -12.98
C PHE A 165 5.18 -4.95 -13.77
N ASP A 166 6.40 -5.21 -13.29
CA ASP A 166 7.19 -6.36 -13.72
C ASP A 166 6.63 -7.63 -13.06
N LEU A 167 5.62 -8.22 -13.70
CA LEU A 167 4.95 -9.42 -13.19
C LEU A 167 5.87 -10.63 -13.20
N ASP A 168 6.82 -10.72 -14.13
CA ASP A 168 7.75 -11.85 -14.21
C ASP A 168 8.66 -11.86 -12.98
N ALA A 169 9.22 -10.70 -12.63
CA ALA A 169 10.01 -10.54 -11.41
C ALA A 169 9.19 -10.79 -10.15
N LEU A 170 7.95 -10.29 -10.09
CA LEU A 170 7.06 -10.50 -8.94
C LEU A 170 6.67 -11.98 -8.75
N ILE A 171 6.35 -12.68 -9.83
CA ILE A 171 6.03 -14.11 -9.80
C ILE A 171 7.25 -14.91 -9.32
N ALA A 172 8.44 -14.60 -9.84
CA ALA A 172 9.67 -15.24 -9.38
C ALA A 172 9.92 -14.97 -7.89
N ASP A 173 9.68 -13.73 -7.44
CA ASP A 173 9.82 -13.38 -6.02
C ASP A 173 8.86 -14.18 -5.14
N TYR A 174 7.60 -14.35 -5.54
CA TYR A 174 6.65 -15.16 -4.75
C TYR A 174 7.02 -16.63 -4.70
N ARG A 175 7.52 -17.20 -5.81
CA ARG A 175 8.00 -18.59 -5.86
C ARG A 175 9.22 -18.85 -4.97
N ASP A 176 10.09 -17.85 -4.83
CA ASP A 176 11.25 -17.96 -3.94
C ASP A 176 10.89 -17.71 -2.47
N ALA A 177 9.86 -16.87 -2.23
CA ALA A 177 9.45 -16.38 -0.91
C ALA A 177 8.51 -17.33 -0.15
N LEU A 178 7.68 -18.08 -0.86
CA LEU A 178 6.57 -18.85 -0.30
C LEU A 178 6.70 -20.34 -0.64
N PRO A 179 6.15 -21.25 0.18
CA PRO A 179 6.00 -22.65 -0.19
C PRO A 179 5.25 -22.81 -1.53
N PRO A 180 5.60 -23.79 -2.38
CA PRO A 180 4.99 -23.96 -3.70
C PRO A 180 3.46 -24.03 -3.69
N GLU A 181 2.88 -24.66 -2.67
CA GLU A 181 1.43 -24.78 -2.46
C GLU A 181 0.73 -23.43 -2.24
N LEU A 182 1.45 -22.41 -1.75
CA LEU A 182 0.96 -21.04 -1.61
C LEU A 182 1.38 -20.16 -2.78
N ALA A 183 2.58 -20.38 -3.33
CA ALA A 183 3.15 -19.54 -4.38
C ALA A 183 2.47 -19.76 -5.74
N GLU A 184 2.24 -21.01 -6.15
CA GLU A 184 1.76 -21.31 -7.50
C GLU A 184 0.33 -20.80 -7.79
N PRO A 185 -0.65 -20.90 -6.86
CA PRO A 185 -1.96 -20.27 -7.07
C PRO A 185 -1.87 -18.76 -7.27
N GLU A 186 -1.03 -18.09 -6.48
CA GLU A 186 -0.83 -16.64 -6.55
C GLU A 186 -0.06 -16.23 -7.82
N ALA A 187 0.92 -17.03 -8.24
CA ALA A 187 1.62 -16.85 -9.52
C ALA A 187 0.68 -17.00 -10.72
N ALA A 188 -0.16 -18.04 -10.73
CA ALA A 188 -1.15 -18.27 -11.78
C ALA A 188 -2.17 -17.12 -11.82
N ALA A 189 -2.60 -16.61 -10.66
CA ALA A 189 -3.49 -15.46 -10.59
C ALA A 189 -2.87 -14.20 -11.19
N LEU A 190 -1.61 -13.90 -10.90
CA LEU A 190 -0.90 -12.76 -11.50
C LEU A 190 -0.77 -12.91 -13.02
N GLU A 191 -0.50 -14.12 -13.51
CA GLU A 191 -0.44 -14.42 -14.94
C GLU A 191 -1.79 -14.19 -15.62
N GLU A 192 -2.89 -14.67 -15.03
CA GLU A 192 -4.25 -14.44 -15.51
C GLU A 192 -4.58 -12.94 -15.58
N HIS A 193 -4.09 -12.15 -14.61
CA HIS A 193 -4.33 -10.71 -14.56
C HIS A 193 -3.43 -9.88 -15.46
N ARG A 194 -2.41 -10.48 -16.12
CA ARG A 194 -1.45 -9.77 -16.97
C ARG A 194 -2.13 -8.86 -18.00
N GLY A 195 -3.17 -9.36 -18.66
CA GLY A 195 -3.93 -8.64 -19.69
C GLY A 195 -5.02 -7.70 -19.15
N HIS A 196 -5.31 -7.76 -17.85
CA HIS A 196 -6.40 -7.01 -17.21
C HIS A 196 -5.95 -5.63 -16.75
N SER A 197 -6.90 -4.71 -16.63
CA SER A 197 -6.74 -3.40 -15.99
C SER A 197 -7.43 -3.41 -14.63
N PRO A 198 -6.85 -2.80 -13.58
CA PRO A 198 -7.53 -2.62 -12.29
C PRO A 198 -8.92 -2.02 -12.44
N ALA A 199 -9.06 -0.94 -13.21
CA ALA A 199 -10.34 -0.25 -13.32
C ALA A 199 -11.37 -1.00 -14.16
N LEU A 200 -10.96 -1.58 -15.29
CA LEU A 200 -11.90 -2.32 -16.14
C LEU A 200 -12.42 -3.58 -15.45
N HIS A 201 -11.58 -4.21 -14.62
CA HIS A 201 -11.91 -5.48 -13.98
C HIS A 201 -12.59 -5.34 -12.62
N TYR A 202 -12.30 -4.26 -11.87
CA TYR A 202 -12.80 -4.06 -10.50
C TYR A 202 -13.60 -2.77 -10.27
N ILE A 203 -13.99 -2.06 -11.34
CA ILE A 203 -14.86 -0.85 -11.21
C ILE A 203 -16.03 -0.94 -12.17
N LEU A 204 -15.76 -1.09 -13.47
CA LEU A 204 -16.80 -1.03 -14.50
C LEU A 204 -17.60 -2.32 -14.69
N SER A 205 -17.35 -3.35 -13.87
CA SER A 205 -18.01 -4.64 -13.98
C SER A 205 -19.11 -4.81 -12.94
N ASP A 206 -20.15 -5.57 -13.28
CA ASP A 206 -21.17 -6.00 -12.31
C ASP A 206 -20.53 -6.73 -11.12
N GLY A 207 -20.92 -6.33 -9.90
CA GLY A 207 -20.37 -6.89 -8.67
C GLY A 207 -18.88 -6.60 -8.45
N ALA A 208 -18.35 -5.53 -9.07
CA ALA A 208 -16.95 -5.11 -9.04
C ALA A 208 -16.27 -5.23 -7.67
N GLU A 209 -16.89 -4.68 -6.62
CA GLU A 209 -16.30 -4.70 -5.28
C GLU A 209 -16.29 -6.08 -4.64
N ALA A 210 -17.34 -6.86 -4.83
CA ALA A 210 -17.39 -8.25 -4.37
C ALA A 210 -16.32 -9.09 -5.08
N ARG A 211 -16.16 -8.87 -6.40
CA ARG A 211 -15.10 -9.50 -7.20
C ARG A 211 -13.71 -9.11 -6.69
N PHE A 212 -13.49 -7.82 -6.41
CA PHE A 212 -12.22 -7.36 -5.86
C PHE A 212 -11.93 -7.96 -4.48
N ALA A 213 -12.94 -8.07 -3.61
CA ALA A 213 -12.79 -8.69 -2.29
C ALA A 213 -12.40 -10.17 -2.37
N GLN A 214 -12.87 -10.86 -3.41
CA GLN A 214 -12.61 -12.29 -3.67
C GLN A 214 -11.34 -12.55 -4.49
N ALA A 215 -10.70 -11.51 -5.03
CA ALA A 215 -9.50 -11.70 -5.84
C ALA A 215 -8.34 -12.31 -5.00
N PRO A 216 -7.42 -13.05 -5.63
CA PRO A 216 -6.25 -13.60 -4.96
C PRO A 216 -5.41 -12.51 -4.26
N LEU A 217 -4.74 -12.87 -3.17
CA LEU A 217 -4.12 -11.88 -2.28
C LEU A 217 -2.96 -11.15 -2.96
N SER A 218 -2.20 -11.83 -3.83
CA SER A 218 -1.14 -11.22 -4.63
C SER A 218 -1.70 -10.11 -5.53
N VAL A 219 -2.78 -10.40 -6.25
CA VAL A 219 -3.47 -9.45 -7.12
C VAL A 219 -4.00 -8.29 -6.28
N ARG A 220 -4.77 -8.55 -5.22
CA ARG A 220 -5.31 -7.51 -4.33
C ARG A 220 -4.23 -6.61 -3.75
N GLY A 221 -3.13 -7.19 -3.28
CA GLY A 221 -1.98 -6.46 -2.77
C GLY A 221 -1.39 -5.53 -3.83
N LEU A 222 -1.18 -6.04 -5.05
CA LEU A 222 -0.66 -5.27 -6.17
C LEU A 222 -1.62 -4.15 -6.59
N THR A 223 -2.93 -4.44 -6.68
CA THR A 223 -4.00 -3.45 -6.94
C THR A 223 -4.08 -2.37 -5.87
N LEU A 224 -3.74 -2.67 -4.62
CA LEU A 224 -3.70 -1.67 -3.55
C LEU A 224 -2.34 -0.96 -3.46
N GLY A 225 -1.38 -1.31 -4.32
CA GLY A 225 -0.02 -0.77 -4.30
C GLY A 225 0.77 -1.18 -3.05
N TYR A 226 0.49 -2.35 -2.48
CA TYR A 226 1.20 -2.86 -1.31
C TYR A 226 2.55 -3.48 -1.70
N PRO A 227 3.57 -3.40 -0.82
CA PRO A 227 4.84 -4.07 -1.06
C PRO A 227 4.64 -5.59 -1.18
N PRO A 228 5.26 -6.26 -2.19
CA PRO A 228 5.16 -7.70 -2.38
C PRO A 228 5.46 -8.52 -1.12
N ARG A 229 6.47 -8.11 -0.35
CA ARG A 229 6.84 -8.72 0.94
C ARG A 229 5.72 -8.71 1.98
N GLU A 230 4.97 -7.61 2.08
CA GLU A 230 3.84 -7.54 3.01
C GLU A 230 2.69 -8.41 2.53
N THR A 231 2.47 -8.45 1.21
CA THR A 231 1.47 -9.33 0.61
C THR A 231 1.83 -10.80 0.81
N ALA A 232 3.11 -11.19 0.68
CA ALA A 232 3.59 -12.54 0.97
C ALA A 232 3.31 -12.93 2.43
N ALA A 233 3.58 -12.04 3.39
CA ALA A 233 3.27 -12.27 4.79
C ALA A 233 1.76 -12.46 5.03
N ARG A 234 0.91 -11.70 4.32
CA ARG A 234 -0.56 -11.87 4.39
C ARG A 234 -1.02 -13.19 3.79
N ILE A 235 -0.43 -13.65 2.69
CA ILE A 235 -0.70 -14.96 2.09
C ILE A 235 -0.36 -16.08 3.08
N ALA A 236 0.84 -16.05 3.66
CA ALA A 236 1.27 -17.03 4.65
C ALA A 236 0.38 -17.03 5.90
N ALA A 237 -0.02 -15.85 6.39
CA ALA A 237 -0.91 -15.72 7.55
C ALA A 237 -2.32 -16.25 7.26
N ALA A 238 -2.86 -16.02 6.06
CA ALA A 238 -4.18 -16.52 5.68
C ALA A 238 -4.20 -18.07 5.63
N ALA A 239 -3.13 -18.69 5.13
CA ALA A 239 -2.99 -20.14 5.10
C ALA A 239 -2.87 -20.79 6.50
N ALA A 240 -2.35 -20.07 7.48
CA ALA A 240 -2.28 -20.55 8.86
C ALA A 240 -3.65 -20.55 9.58
N LEU A 241 -4.66 -19.89 9.01
CA LEU A 241 -6.01 -19.76 9.55
C LEU A 241 -7.04 -20.66 8.85
N SER A 242 -6.66 -21.32 7.75
CA SER A 242 -7.48 -22.23 6.95
C SER A 242 -7.24 -23.69 7.32
#